data_AF-A0A0F7S2F0-F1
#
_entry.id   AF-A0A0F7S2F0-F1
#
_cell.length_a   1.000
_cell.length_b   1.000
_cell.length_c   1.000
_cell.angle_alpha   90.00
_cell.angle_beta   90.00
_cell.angle_gamma   90.00
#
_symmetry.space_group_name_H-M   'P 1'
#
loop_
_entity.id
_entity.type
_entity.pdbx_description
1 polymer ?
#
loop_
_entity_poly.entity_id
_entity_poly.type
_entity_poly.pdbx_seq_one_letter_code
_entity_poly.pdbx_strand_id
1 'polypeptide(L)'
;MSVLCPIIKSNDLGHPLCGHLRDGTWALDYVHKRLVKQLNVLPRLAEPAKWLSQRFDLIKDTAPNFMRPKYFALVIKAAYDAAVRKALSRMSPIVKDGHDFIKALALCSVQMNGLVKSASLWPDKQVASMAAGLPFFAASWARLWGRDVFISLRGLYLVTGMFKAAREHILAFGSTLKHGMIPNLLDSGKTPRYNCRDGPWFFAQNVQDYTKMVPNGEAILAEKVARRFPLDDEWVPWYDPKAFAHKSTVAELIQEILQRHASGIHFREYNAGPAIDNDMHPEGFNIDVDVDWESGIIFGGNEHNCGTWQDKNGSSSKAGNKGVPGSPRNGAAIEITALLKSTLTWVADLEKKGVWKEGKGVEATIKGQKTLVTYAQWADLLQKSFERAYYIPLDASKDSSYDLDPKLVNRRGIYKDVYGSSKSREWADYQFRSNFPIAMCVAPELFKPEHARNALNKAREVLVGPLGMKTLDSSDWNYRPNYNQLDTDDPATSCGWNYHNGPEWVWLRGYYLRAVAIFGEKAGVQRSVLNHRINSMMLEHRKHIRSSPWAGLPELTNADGAHCSDSCATQAW
;
A
#
# COMPACT_ATOMS: atom_id res chain seq x y z
N MET A 1 -1.29 22.19 -16.31
CA MET A 1 -2.75 22.34 -16.46
C MET A 1 -3.44 22.73 -15.17
N SER A 2 -3.07 22.22 -14.00
CA SER A 2 -3.72 22.55 -12.72
C SER A 2 -3.83 24.06 -12.46
N VAL A 3 -2.80 24.85 -12.80
CA VAL A 3 -2.84 26.33 -12.72
C VAL A 3 -3.60 26.97 -13.89
N LEU A 4 -3.46 26.42 -15.10
CA LEU A 4 -4.05 26.99 -16.33
C LEU A 4 -5.57 26.78 -16.44
N CYS A 5 -6.11 25.66 -15.94
CA CYS A 5 -7.53 25.34 -16.05
C CYS A 5 -8.43 26.41 -15.40
N PRO A 6 -8.19 26.83 -14.13
CA PRO A 6 -8.94 27.93 -13.52
C PRO A 6 -8.81 29.22 -14.33
N ILE A 7 -7.59 29.61 -14.72
CA ILE A 7 -7.32 30.82 -15.52
C ILE A 7 -8.13 30.82 -16.82
N ILE A 8 -8.11 29.70 -17.56
CA ILE A 8 -8.86 29.56 -18.82
C ILE A 8 -10.37 29.67 -18.56
N LYS A 9 -10.87 29.04 -17.49
CA LYS A 9 -12.29 29.01 -17.17
C LYS A 9 -12.83 30.39 -16.78
N SER A 10 -12.08 31.17 -16.00
CA SER A 10 -12.47 32.51 -15.56
C SER A 10 -12.00 33.63 -16.48
N ASN A 11 -11.18 33.33 -17.50
CA ASN A 11 -10.47 34.31 -18.30
C ASN A 11 -9.66 35.30 -17.45
N ASP A 12 -9.00 34.80 -16.39
CA ASP A 12 -8.24 35.62 -15.44
C ASP A 12 -6.88 36.07 -16.03
N LEU A 13 -6.91 37.12 -16.83
CA LEU A 13 -5.71 37.75 -17.40
C LEU A 13 -4.87 38.51 -16.34
N GLY A 14 -5.42 38.74 -15.15
CA GLY A 14 -4.75 39.36 -14.00
C GLY A 14 -3.83 38.39 -13.24
N HIS A 15 -3.96 37.08 -13.47
CA HIS A 15 -3.16 36.07 -12.81
C HIS A 15 -1.64 36.29 -12.99
N PRO A 16 -0.80 36.07 -11.95
CA PRO A 16 0.65 36.28 -12.04
C PRO A 16 1.34 35.53 -13.20
N LEU A 17 0.91 34.31 -13.50
CA LEU A 17 1.38 33.56 -14.68
C LEU A 17 1.11 34.30 -16.00
N CYS A 18 -0.05 34.95 -16.14
CA CYS A 18 -0.38 35.72 -17.33
C CYS A 18 0.49 36.98 -17.42
N GLY A 19 0.77 37.64 -16.28
CA GLY A 19 1.77 38.71 -16.20
C GLY A 19 3.14 38.25 -16.69
N HIS A 20 3.67 37.19 -16.09
CA HIS A 20 4.96 36.61 -16.45
C HIS A 20 5.09 36.24 -17.94
N LEU A 21 4.01 35.70 -18.54
CA LEU A 21 3.97 35.35 -19.97
C LEU A 21 3.91 36.56 -20.90
N ARG A 22 3.46 37.73 -20.43
CA ARG A 22 3.53 38.99 -21.18
C ARG A 22 4.94 39.57 -21.09
N ASP A 23 5.52 39.55 -19.89
CA ASP A 23 6.81 40.16 -19.60
C ASP A 23 7.97 39.45 -20.32
N GLY A 24 7.86 38.14 -20.57
CA GLY A 24 8.86 37.43 -21.35
C GLY A 24 8.48 35.99 -21.71
N THR A 25 9.46 35.28 -22.24
CA THR A 25 9.28 33.98 -22.90
C THR A 25 9.89 32.82 -22.11
N TRP A 26 10.34 33.06 -20.88
CA TRP A 26 11.04 32.09 -20.03
C TRP A 26 10.24 30.81 -19.79
N ALA A 27 8.92 30.92 -19.59
CA ALA A 27 8.06 29.76 -19.39
C ALA A 27 7.98 28.85 -20.64
N LEU A 28 7.97 29.42 -21.84
CA LEU A 28 7.97 28.68 -23.11
C LEU A 28 9.27 27.88 -23.24
N ASP A 29 10.39 28.56 -23.01
CA ASP A 29 11.72 27.99 -23.00
C ASP A 29 11.87 26.88 -21.94
N TYR A 30 11.38 27.11 -20.72
CA TYR A 30 11.43 26.14 -19.65
C TYR A 30 10.71 24.83 -20.02
N VAL A 31 9.49 24.92 -20.57
CA VAL A 31 8.69 23.75 -20.96
C VAL A 31 9.39 22.92 -22.03
N HIS A 32 10.02 23.57 -23.03
CA HIS A 32 10.78 22.86 -24.05
C HIS A 32 12.09 22.27 -23.48
N LYS A 33 12.93 23.12 -22.85
CA LYS A 33 14.26 22.74 -22.36
C LYS A 33 14.20 21.61 -21.34
N ARG A 34 13.16 21.53 -20.49
CA ARG A 34 13.03 20.43 -19.53
C ARG A 34 12.81 19.06 -20.19
N LEU A 35 12.20 18.99 -21.38
CA LEU A 35 12.06 17.73 -22.13
C LEU A 35 13.37 17.37 -22.83
N VAL A 36 14.04 18.35 -23.42
CA VAL A 36 15.37 18.18 -24.06
C VAL A 36 16.38 17.59 -23.08
N LYS A 37 16.40 18.09 -21.83
CA LYS A 37 17.26 17.56 -20.75
C LYS A 37 17.05 16.07 -20.45
N GLN A 38 15.92 15.48 -20.85
CA GLN A 38 15.60 14.09 -20.60
C GLN A 38 15.87 13.18 -21.80
N LEU A 39 16.24 13.70 -22.98
CA LEU A 39 16.32 12.90 -24.22
C LEU A 39 17.32 11.75 -24.16
N ASN A 40 18.42 11.92 -23.43
CA ASN A 40 19.42 10.85 -23.26
C ASN A 40 18.84 9.62 -22.56
N VAL A 41 17.82 9.82 -21.73
CA VAL A 41 17.19 8.76 -20.92
C VAL A 41 15.82 8.37 -21.50
N LEU A 42 15.09 9.33 -22.04
CA LEU A 42 13.74 9.20 -22.59
C LEU A 42 13.71 9.73 -24.04
N PRO A 43 14.36 9.04 -25.00
CA PRO A 43 14.52 9.54 -26.37
C PRO A 43 13.19 9.72 -27.12
N ARG A 44 12.13 9.02 -26.70
CA ARG A 44 10.77 9.17 -27.24
C ARG A 44 10.14 10.54 -26.95
N LEU A 45 10.77 11.37 -26.12
CA LEU A 45 10.36 12.76 -25.91
C LEU A 45 10.86 13.70 -27.03
N ALA A 46 11.70 13.25 -27.96
CA ALA A 46 12.28 14.08 -29.02
C ALA A 46 11.20 14.75 -29.89
N GLU A 47 10.25 13.97 -30.41
CA GLU A 47 9.17 14.50 -31.24
C GLU A 47 8.23 15.44 -30.49
N PRO A 48 7.73 15.11 -29.27
CA PRO A 48 7.00 16.08 -28.45
C PRO A 48 7.78 17.37 -28.14
N ALA A 49 9.09 17.26 -27.84
CA ALA A 49 9.93 18.41 -27.57
C ALA A 49 10.08 19.31 -28.81
N LYS A 50 10.34 18.71 -29.97
CA LYS A 50 10.40 19.41 -31.26
C LYS A 50 9.07 20.08 -31.59
N TRP A 51 7.96 19.38 -31.41
CA TRP A 51 6.61 19.92 -31.63
C TRP A 51 6.37 21.15 -30.75
N LEU A 52 6.75 21.10 -29.47
CA LEU A 52 6.63 22.23 -28.54
C LEU A 52 7.53 23.39 -28.96
N SER A 53 8.79 23.13 -29.31
CA SER A 53 9.74 24.17 -29.77
C SER A 53 9.15 24.93 -30.95
N GLN A 54 8.74 24.23 -32.01
CA GLN A 54 8.20 24.87 -33.22
C GLN A 54 7.02 25.81 -32.94
N ARG A 55 6.11 25.44 -32.02
CA ARG A 55 4.97 26.30 -31.65
C ARG A 55 5.40 27.46 -30.79
N PHE A 56 6.29 27.24 -29.84
CA PHE A 56 6.80 28.30 -28.98
C PHE A 56 7.67 29.28 -29.74
N ASP A 57 8.48 28.84 -30.69
CA ASP A 57 9.27 29.70 -31.58
C ASP A 57 8.34 30.61 -32.39
N LEU A 58 7.29 30.04 -33.01
CA LEU A 58 6.27 30.84 -33.69
C LEU A 58 5.60 31.87 -32.77
N ILE A 59 5.27 31.51 -31.53
CA ILE A 59 4.69 32.45 -30.55
C ILE A 59 5.69 33.56 -30.21
N LYS A 60 6.97 33.23 -30.03
CA LYS A 60 8.03 34.21 -29.73
C LYS A 60 8.21 35.20 -30.90
N ASP A 61 8.16 34.70 -32.13
CA ASP A 61 8.46 35.47 -33.33
C ASP A 61 7.28 36.35 -33.78
N THR A 62 6.04 35.90 -33.55
CA THR A 62 4.85 36.53 -34.17
C THR A 62 3.81 37.06 -33.21
N ALA A 63 3.73 36.55 -31.97
CA ALA A 63 2.66 36.96 -31.05
C ALA A 63 3.05 38.22 -30.26
N PRO A 64 2.23 39.28 -30.28
CA PRO A 64 2.45 40.42 -29.40
C PRO A 64 2.33 40.00 -27.94
N ASN A 65 3.04 40.69 -27.05
CA ASN A 65 3.19 40.30 -25.64
C ASN A 65 1.85 39.97 -24.96
N PHE A 66 0.82 40.81 -25.16
CA PHE A 66 -0.50 40.65 -24.56
C PHE A 66 -1.24 39.37 -25.02
N MET A 67 -0.91 38.80 -26.17
CA MET A 67 -1.51 37.56 -26.68
C MET A 67 -0.78 36.27 -26.25
N ARG A 68 0.46 36.38 -25.74
CA ARG A 68 1.27 35.22 -25.33
C ARG A 68 0.57 34.31 -24.31
N PRO A 69 -0.14 34.82 -23.27
CA PRO A 69 -0.84 33.95 -22.33
C PRO A 69 -1.85 33.01 -23.00
N LYS A 70 -2.63 33.52 -23.97
CA LYS A 70 -3.63 32.75 -24.71
C LYS A 70 -2.97 31.64 -25.53
N TYR A 71 -1.95 31.97 -26.31
CA TYR A 71 -1.29 31.00 -27.17
C TYR A 71 -0.49 29.96 -26.38
N PHE A 72 0.17 30.37 -25.29
CA PHE A 72 0.81 29.45 -24.36
C PHE A 72 -0.19 28.45 -23.79
N ALA A 73 -1.33 28.93 -23.27
CA ALA A 73 -2.37 28.08 -22.71
C ALA A 73 -2.92 27.08 -23.76
N LEU A 74 -3.13 27.53 -25.00
CA LEU A 74 -3.59 26.68 -26.11
C LEU A 74 -2.58 25.57 -26.42
N VAL A 75 -1.29 25.88 -26.53
CA VAL A 75 -0.23 24.90 -26.83
C VAL A 75 -0.08 23.90 -25.69
N ILE A 76 -0.02 24.34 -24.43
CA ILE A 76 0.07 23.44 -23.28
C ILE A 76 -1.15 22.54 -23.19
N LYS A 77 -2.36 23.08 -23.39
CA LYS A 77 -3.59 22.28 -23.36
C LYS A 77 -3.59 21.22 -24.46
N ALA A 78 -3.23 21.59 -25.70
CA ALA A 78 -3.16 20.65 -26.81
C ALA A 78 -2.17 19.52 -26.54
N ALA A 79 -0.98 19.84 -26.03
CA ALA A 79 0.03 18.85 -25.65
C ALA A 79 -0.44 17.94 -24.50
N TYR A 80 -1.05 18.53 -23.47
CA TYR A 80 -1.59 17.79 -22.33
C TYR A 80 -2.70 16.83 -22.74
N ASP A 81 -3.71 17.31 -23.48
CA ASP A 81 -4.83 16.48 -23.91
C ASP A 81 -4.33 15.33 -24.81
N ALA A 82 -3.35 15.58 -25.68
CA ALA A 82 -2.74 14.55 -26.52
C ALA A 82 -2.00 13.50 -25.68
N ALA A 83 -1.21 13.92 -24.69
CA ALA A 83 -0.50 13.02 -23.78
C ALA A 83 -1.46 12.17 -22.94
N VAL A 84 -2.50 12.78 -22.36
CA VAL A 84 -3.53 12.07 -21.57
C VAL A 84 -4.29 11.07 -22.43
N ARG A 85 -4.78 11.48 -23.62
CA ARG A 85 -5.43 10.55 -24.56
C ARG A 85 -4.51 9.39 -24.92
N LYS A 86 -3.22 9.67 -25.15
CA LYS A 86 -2.26 8.61 -25.48
C LYS A 86 -2.05 7.65 -24.32
N ALA A 87 -1.91 8.15 -23.09
CA ALA A 87 -1.78 7.31 -21.89
C ALA A 87 -3.01 6.42 -21.72
N LEU A 88 -4.21 7.01 -21.72
CA LEU A 88 -5.47 6.27 -21.55
C LEU A 88 -5.70 5.23 -22.67
N SER A 89 -5.33 5.53 -23.92
CA SER A 89 -5.46 4.58 -25.04
C SER A 89 -4.63 3.30 -24.88
N ARG A 90 -3.62 3.31 -23.98
CA ARG A 90 -2.75 2.17 -23.68
C ARG A 90 -3.20 1.41 -22.44
N MET A 91 -4.20 1.91 -21.71
CA MET A 91 -4.73 1.26 -20.53
C MET A 91 -5.83 0.26 -20.91
N SER A 92 -6.20 -0.58 -19.95
CA SER A 92 -7.26 -1.58 -20.08
C SER A 92 -8.63 -0.98 -20.47
N PRO A 93 -9.56 -1.80 -21.01
CA PRO A 93 -10.92 -1.37 -21.35
C PRO A 93 -11.68 -0.68 -20.20
N ILE A 94 -11.60 -1.22 -18.98
CA ILE A 94 -12.28 -0.64 -17.81
C ILE A 94 -11.84 0.80 -17.52
N VAL A 95 -10.62 1.18 -17.90
CA VAL A 95 -10.10 2.55 -17.75
C VAL A 95 -10.41 3.38 -18.99
N LYS A 96 -9.98 2.94 -20.18
CA LYS A 96 -10.07 3.77 -21.39
C LYS A 96 -11.52 4.07 -21.79
N ASP A 97 -12.42 3.11 -21.57
CA ASP A 97 -13.86 3.22 -21.86
C ASP A 97 -14.65 3.62 -20.60
N GLY A 98 -13.97 3.78 -19.46
CA GLY A 98 -14.56 4.12 -18.17
C GLY A 98 -14.90 5.60 -18.00
N HIS A 99 -15.58 5.89 -16.90
CA HIS A 99 -15.93 7.24 -16.45
C HIS A 99 -14.68 8.08 -16.15
N ASP A 100 -14.77 9.41 -16.30
CA ASP A 100 -13.64 10.33 -16.10
C ASP A 100 -12.96 10.22 -14.74
N PHE A 101 -13.72 9.85 -13.70
CA PHE A 101 -13.15 9.59 -12.39
C PHE A 101 -12.20 8.38 -12.37
N ILE A 102 -12.57 7.29 -13.08
CA ILE A 102 -11.71 6.11 -13.21
C ILE A 102 -10.44 6.48 -13.99
N LYS A 103 -10.60 7.26 -15.07
CA LYS A 103 -9.48 7.77 -15.86
C LYS A 103 -8.53 8.64 -15.01
N ALA A 104 -9.08 9.53 -14.19
CA ALA A 104 -8.30 10.38 -13.29
C ALA A 104 -7.50 9.56 -12.27
N LEU A 105 -8.13 8.57 -11.62
CA LEU A 105 -7.44 7.64 -10.72
C LEU A 105 -6.36 6.84 -11.44
N ALA A 106 -6.65 6.32 -12.64
CA ALA A 106 -5.70 5.54 -13.41
C ALA A 106 -4.47 6.34 -13.86
N LEU A 107 -4.62 7.65 -14.11
CA LEU A 107 -3.48 8.52 -14.43
C LEU A 107 -2.50 8.67 -13.25
N CYS A 108 -2.89 8.35 -12.00
CA CYS A 108 -1.93 8.23 -10.91
C CYS A 108 -0.88 7.15 -11.18
N SER A 109 -1.18 6.09 -11.96
CA SER A 109 -0.15 5.09 -12.31
C SER A 109 1.00 5.71 -13.11
N VAL A 110 0.71 6.73 -13.93
CA VAL A 110 1.71 7.49 -14.70
C VAL A 110 2.47 8.47 -13.79
N GLN A 111 1.84 8.99 -12.73
CA GLN A 111 2.52 9.83 -11.74
C GLN A 111 3.54 9.01 -10.94
N MET A 112 3.13 7.83 -10.46
CA MET A 112 3.93 7.04 -9.53
C MET A 112 5.01 6.22 -10.25
N ASN A 113 4.72 5.66 -11.43
CA ASN A 113 5.69 4.86 -12.18
C ASN A 113 6.56 5.73 -13.08
N GLY A 114 7.81 5.93 -12.66
CA GLY A 114 8.77 6.77 -13.37
C GLY A 114 10.19 6.27 -13.25
N LEU A 115 11.03 6.71 -14.18
CA LEU A 115 12.47 6.52 -14.15
C LEU A 115 13.10 7.71 -13.42
N VAL A 116 13.85 7.46 -12.36
CA VAL A 116 14.56 8.50 -11.60
C VAL A 116 16.04 8.16 -11.49
N LYS A 117 16.90 9.16 -11.31
CA LYS A 117 18.35 8.92 -11.25
C LYS A 117 18.83 8.32 -9.92
N SER A 118 18.09 8.56 -8.84
CA SER A 118 18.52 8.25 -7.48
C SER A 118 17.98 6.93 -6.92
N ALA A 119 17.10 6.25 -7.65
CA ALA A 119 16.46 5.02 -7.20
C ALA A 119 16.03 4.14 -8.37
N SER A 120 16.06 2.83 -8.17
CA SER A 120 15.63 1.82 -9.12
C SER A 120 15.05 0.63 -8.36
N LEU A 121 14.52 -0.37 -9.07
CA LEU A 121 14.17 -1.66 -8.46
C LEU A 121 15.38 -2.56 -8.20
N TRP A 122 16.48 -2.29 -8.91
CA TRP A 122 17.67 -3.14 -8.93
C TRP A 122 18.93 -2.31 -8.66
N PRO A 123 19.99 -2.92 -8.11
CA PRO A 123 21.17 -2.17 -7.70
C PRO A 123 22.07 -1.79 -8.89
N ASP A 124 22.00 -2.56 -9.98
CA ASP A 124 22.92 -2.54 -11.12
C ASP A 124 22.28 -2.01 -12.42
N LYS A 125 20.96 -1.91 -12.48
CA LYS A 125 20.23 -1.40 -13.65
C LYS A 125 19.18 -0.37 -13.28
N GLN A 126 19.04 0.64 -14.13
CA GLN A 126 18.07 1.71 -13.97
C GLN A 126 16.77 1.36 -14.69
N VAL A 127 15.71 1.11 -13.93
CA VAL A 127 14.37 0.80 -14.47
C VAL A 127 13.31 1.72 -13.86
N ALA A 128 12.16 1.82 -14.52
CA ALA A 128 11.03 2.55 -13.97
C ALA A 128 10.51 1.83 -12.73
N SER A 129 10.18 2.60 -11.70
CA SER A 129 9.74 2.06 -10.42
C SER A 129 8.59 2.90 -9.86
N MET A 130 7.76 2.32 -9.00
CA MET A 130 6.66 3.01 -8.33
C MET A 130 7.19 3.85 -7.16
N ALA A 131 6.85 5.14 -7.13
CA ALA A 131 6.94 5.94 -5.91
C ALA A 131 5.77 5.59 -4.97
N ALA A 132 6.01 5.56 -3.66
CA ALA A 132 4.90 5.48 -2.69
C ALA A 132 4.01 6.74 -2.74
N GLY A 133 4.63 7.91 -2.94
CA GLY A 133 3.95 9.20 -2.81
C GLY A 133 4.74 10.38 -3.33
N LEU A 134 4.03 11.42 -3.77
CA LEU A 134 4.66 12.68 -4.17
C LEU A 134 4.24 13.83 -3.22
N PRO A 135 5.19 14.71 -2.82
CA PRO A 135 6.59 14.72 -3.24
C PRO A 135 7.55 13.93 -2.34
N PHE A 136 7.14 13.54 -1.12
CA PHE A 136 8.05 13.09 -0.07
C PHE A 136 8.72 11.73 -0.35
N PHE A 137 8.01 10.82 -1.03
CA PHE A 137 8.49 9.45 -1.30
C PHE A 137 8.79 9.23 -2.80
N ALA A 138 9.49 10.20 -3.40
CA ALA A 138 9.71 10.24 -4.85
C ALA A 138 11.12 9.85 -5.30
N ALA A 139 12.11 9.82 -4.40
CA ALA A 139 13.52 9.74 -4.79
C ALA A 139 14.38 9.05 -3.72
N SER A 140 15.58 8.62 -4.12
CA SER A 140 16.55 7.95 -3.23
C SER A 140 15.94 6.71 -2.57
N TRP A 141 16.50 6.30 -1.42
CA TRP A 141 15.98 5.22 -0.58
C TRP A 141 14.47 5.35 -0.31
N ALA A 142 13.97 6.57 -0.10
CA ALA A 142 12.58 6.85 0.27
C ALA A 142 11.54 6.58 -0.83
N ARG A 143 11.96 6.23 -2.05
CA ARG A 143 11.01 6.00 -3.17
C ARG A 143 10.23 4.69 -3.04
N LEU A 144 10.90 3.62 -2.61
CA LEU A 144 10.41 2.25 -2.79
C LEU A 144 10.19 1.55 -1.46
N TRP A 145 8.90 1.41 -1.13
CA TRP A 145 8.39 0.70 0.04
C TRP A 145 7.59 -0.52 -0.44
N GLY A 146 7.99 -1.72 -0.04
CA GLY A 146 7.39 -2.97 -0.46
C GLY A 146 5.92 -3.04 -0.11
N ARG A 147 5.56 -2.56 1.09
CA ARG A 147 4.17 -2.47 1.53
C ARG A 147 3.33 -1.62 0.57
N ASP A 148 3.72 -0.37 0.35
CA ASP A 148 3.02 0.55 -0.55
C ASP A 148 2.94 0.01 -1.98
N VAL A 149 4.04 -0.56 -2.49
CA VAL A 149 4.09 -1.19 -3.81
C VAL A 149 3.04 -2.28 -3.90
N PHE A 150 2.98 -3.22 -2.96
CA PHE A 150 2.07 -4.35 -3.05
C PHE A 150 0.63 -4.00 -2.69
N ILE A 151 0.36 -2.99 -1.89
CA ILE A 151 -1.02 -2.48 -1.75
C ILE A 151 -1.48 -1.85 -3.08
N SER A 152 -0.59 -1.10 -3.75
CA SER A 152 -0.92 -0.31 -4.95
C SER A 152 -0.91 -1.11 -6.26
N LEU A 153 -0.09 -2.16 -6.37
CA LEU A 153 0.23 -2.85 -7.63
C LEU A 153 -1.03 -3.36 -8.36
N ARG A 154 -1.98 -3.94 -7.63
CA ARG A 154 -3.26 -4.36 -8.21
C ARG A 154 -4.00 -3.19 -8.87
N GLY A 155 -4.13 -2.06 -8.18
CA GLY A 155 -4.87 -0.89 -8.66
C GLY A 155 -4.15 -0.13 -9.77
N LEU A 156 -2.87 0.19 -9.56
CA LEU A 156 -2.11 1.02 -10.47
C LEU A 156 -1.51 0.26 -11.66
N TYR A 157 -1.24 -1.04 -11.54
CA TYR A 157 -0.65 -1.82 -12.64
C TYR A 157 -1.57 -2.90 -13.22
N LEU A 158 -2.23 -3.73 -12.41
CA LEU A 158 -3.04 -4.82 -12.97
C LEU A 158 -4.33 -4.28 -13.58
N VAL A 159 -5.09 -3.45 -12.85
CA VAL A 159 -6.33 -2.85 -13.37
C VAL A 159 -6.06 -1.97 -14.58
N THR A 160 -4.93 -1.26 -14.64
CA THR A 160 -4.58 -0.38 -15.77
C THR A 160 -3.99 -1.13 -16.96
N GLY A 161 -3.58 -2.39 -16.81
CA GLY A 161 -2.94 -3.19 -17.87
C GLY A 161 -1.43 -3.01 -17.99
N MET A 162 -0.75 -2.40 -17.01
CA MET A 162 0.71 -2.27 -16.95
C MET A 162 1.39 -3.56 -16.46
N PHE A 163 1.03 -4.71 -17.04
CA PHE A 163 1.44 -6.04 -16.57
C PHE A 163 2.97 -6.24 -16.56
N LYS A 164 3.69 -5.62 -17.50
CA LYS A 164 5.17 -5.68 -17.53
C LYS A 164 5.79 -4.96 -16.32
N ALA A 165 5.21 -3.84 -15.90
CA ALA A 165 5.68 -3.12 -14.72
C ALA A 165 5.37 -3.93 -13.44
N ALA A 166 4.16 -4.50 -13.34
CA ALA A 166 3.80 -5.40 -12.24
C ALA A 166 4.77 -6.58 -12.11
N ARG A 167 5.07 -7.27 -13.22
CA ARG A 167 6.03 -8.36 -13.26
C ARG A 167 7.41 -7.91 -12.78
N GLU A 168 7.94 -6.80 -13.29
CA GLU A 168 9.27 -6.31 -12.89
C GLU A 168 9.35 -6.04 -11.38
N HIS A 169 8.29 -5.49 -10.77
CA HIS A 169 8.25 -5.24 -9.32
C HIS A 169 8.17 -6.53 -8.52
N ILE A 170 7.34 -7.50 -8.93
CA ILE A 170 7.26 -8.82 -8.29
C ILE A 170 8.62 -9.52 -8.30
N LEU A 171 9.30 -9.56 -9.45
CA LEU A 171 10.61 -10.22 -9.55
C LEU A 171 11.68 -9.47 -8.76
N ALA A 172 11.67 -8.14 -8.76
CA ALA A 172 12.66 -7.35 -8.02
C ALA A 172 12.56 -7.53 -6.50
N PHE A 173 11.37 -7.42 -5.92
CA PHE A 173 11.18 -7.67 -4.49
C PHE A 173 11.32 -9.17 -4.15
N GLY A 174 10.91 -10.07 -5.06
CA GLY A 174 11.17 -11.49 -4.89
C GLY A 174 12.66 -11.82 -4.82
N SER A 175 13.51 -11.05 -5.52
CA SER A 175 14.96 -11.21 -5.43
C SER A 175 15.47 -10.96 -4.02
N THR A 176 14.82 -10.07 -3.27
CA THR A 176 15.22 -9.66 -1.93
C THR A 176 14.52 -10.45 -0.83
N LEU A 177 13.79 -11.54 -1.10
CA LEU A 177 13.27 -12.39 -0.02
C LEU A 177 14.43 -12.92 0.86
N LYS A 178 14.33 -12.72 2.17
CA LYS A 178 15.32 -13.13 3.20
C LYS A 178 14.57 -13.34 4.52
N HIS A 179 14.95 -14.32 5.34
CA HIS A 179 14.26 -14.68 6.59
C HIS A 179 12.81 -15.16 6.37
N GLY A 180 12.43 -15.56 5.15
CA GLY A 180 11.02 -15.74 4.79
C GLY A 180 10.23 -14.42 4.67
N MET A 181 10.92 -13.27 4.66
CA MET A 181 10.33 -11.94 4.64
C MET A 181 10.63 -11.13 3.37
N ILE A 182 9.69 -10.27 2.97
CA ILE A 182 9.87 -9.25 1.93
C ILE A 182 10.15 -7.92 2.63
N PRO A 183 11.16 -7.15 2.20
CA PRO A 183 11.54 -5.94 2.92
C PRO A 183 10.51 -4.82 2.78
N ASN A 184 10.46 -3.94 3.80
CA ASN A 184 9.71 -2.70 3.68
C ASN A 184 10.47 -1.73 2.79
N LEU A 185 11.64 -1.26 3.24
CA LEU A 185 12.49 -0.39 2.44
C LEU A 185 13.29 -1.24 1.46
N LEU A 186 13.20 -0.97 0.15
CA LEU A 186 13.96 -1.72 -0.86
C LEU A 186 15.38 -1.17 -1.07
N ASP A 187 15.52 0.16 -1.06
CA ASP A 187 16.75 0.89 -1.44
C ASP A 187 17.46 0.32 -2.70
N SER A 188 16.69 0.17 -3.78
CA SER A 188 17.18 -0.42 -5.04
C SER A 188 17.84 -1.80 -4.88
N GLY A 189 17.45 -2.57 -3.87
CA GLY A 189 18.04 -3.88 -3.56
C GLY A 189 19.47 -3.81 -3.00
N LYS A 190 19.98 -2.63 -2.68
CA LYS A 190 21.35 -2.44 -2.16
C LYS A 190 21.40 -2.77 -0.68
N THR A 191 20.59 -2.08 0.12
CA THR A 191 20.46 -2.25 1.58
C THR A 191 18.99 -2.27 2.00
N PRO A 192 18.23 -3.32 1.64
CA PRO A 192 16.83 -3.42 2.03
C PRO A 192 16.67 -3.68 3.54
N ARG A 193 15.54 -3.24 4.12
CA ARG A 193 15.23 -3.36 5.57
C ARG A 193 14.03 -4.28 5.81
N TYR A 194 14.14 -5.21 6.77
CA TYR A 194 13.17 -6.28 7.03
C TYR A 194 12.38 -6.09 8.33
N ASN A 195 11.71 -4.94 8.47
CA ASN A 195 10.89 -4.57 9.61
C ASN A 195 9.38 -4.64 9.32
N CYS A 196 8.95 -5.50 8.39
CA CYS A 196 7.60 -5.52 7.82
C CYS A 196 7.05 -6.95 7.73
N ARG A 197 6.24 -7.34 8.73
CA ARG A 197 5.60 -8.66 8.85
C ARG A 197 4.43 -8.84 7.89
N ASP A 198 3.79 -7.76 7.46
CA ASP A 198 2.72 -7.77 6.47
C ASP A 198 3.23 -7.84 5.02
N GLY A 199 4.49 -7.46 4.78
CA GLY A 199 5.14 -7.46 3.46
C GLY A 199 5.06 -8.77 2.68
N PRO A 200 5.41 -9.93 3.27
CA PRO A 200 5.34 -11.25 2.60
C PRO A 200 3.95 -11.58 2.11
N TRP A 201 2.94 -11.19 2.88
CA TRP A 201 1.55 -11.54 2.63
C TRP A 201 0.92 -10.65 1.57
N PHE A 202 1.22 -9.35 1.57
CA PHE A 202 0.87 -8.48 0.46
C PHE A 202 1.60 -8.87 -0.83
N PHE A 203 2.87 -9.29 -0.75
CA PHE A 203 3.60 -9.84 -1.90
C PHE A 203 2.91 -11.07 -2.47
N ALA A 204 2.59 -12.07 -1.63
CA ALA A 204 1.90 -13.29 -2.05
C ALA A 204 0.53 -13.01 -2.67
N GLN A 205 -0.24 -12.09 -2.08
CA GLN A 205 -1.52 -11.64 -2.63
C GLN A 205 -1.37 -11.02 -4.03
N ASN A 206 -0.27 -10.31 -4.31
CA ASN A 206 -0.04 -9.73 -5.64
C ASN A 206 0.48 -10.73 -6.67
N VAL A 207 1.23 -11.75 -6.26
CA VAL A 207 1.54 -12.89 -7.14
C VAL A 207 0.24 -13.59 -7.53
N GLN A 208 -0.63 -13.88 -6.54
CA GLN A 208 -1.95 -14.44 -6.79
C GLN A 208 -2.79 -13.54 -7.73
N ASP A 209 -2.90 -12.24 -7.45
CA ASP A 209 -3.66 -11.31 -8.31
C ASP A 209 -3.07 -11.24 -9.73
N TYR A 210 -1.75 -11.29 -9.87
CA TYR A 210 -1.09 -11.38 -11.18
C TYR A 210 -1.52 -12.63 -11.94
N THR A 211 -1.49 -13.80 -11.30
CA THR A 211 -1.89 -15.07 -11.96
C THR A 211 -3.34 -15.04 -12.45
N LYS A 212 -4.22 -14.35 -11.73
CA LYS A 212 -5.65 -14.24 -12.05
C LYS A 212 -5.97 -13.17 -13.08
N MET A 213 -5.25 -12.05 -13.09
CA MET A 213 -5.59 -10.86 -13.89
C MET A 213 -4.82 -10.74 -15.20
N VAL A 214 -3.64 -11.35 -15.29
CA VAL A 214 -2.80 -11.29 -16.48
C VAL A 214 -3.12 -12.47 -17.41
N PRO A 215 -3.28 -12.26 -18.72
CA PRO A 215 -3.40 -13.36 -19.68
C PRO A 215 -2.20 -14.31 -19.57
N ASN A 216 -2.44 -15.60 -19.39
CA ASN A 216 -1.42 -16.61 -19.07
C ASN A 216 -0.57 -16.27 -17.83
N GLY A 217 -1.17 -15.59 -16.85
CA GLY A 217 -0.47 -15.05 -15.68
C GLY A 217 0.17 -16.12 -14.79
N GLU A 218 -0.35 -17.34 -14.77
CA GLU A 218 0.23 -18.48 -14.04
C GLU A 218 1.68 -18.79 -14.47
N ALA A 219 2.07 -18.40 -15.69
CA ALA A 219 3.45 -18.58 -16.18
C ALA A 219 4.50 -17.88 -15.30
N ILE A 220 4.12 -16.82 -14.57
CA ILE A 220 5.03 -16.12 -13.65
C ILE A 220 5.58 -17.06 -12.56
N LEU A 221 4.81 -18.08 -12.16
CA LEU A 221 5.20 -19.03 -11.11
C LEU A 221 6.48 -19.79 -11.45
N ALA A 222 6.70 -20.09 -12.73
CA ALA A 222 7.89 -20.80 -13.22
C ALA A 222 9.07 -19.86 -13.53
N GLU A 223 8.87 -18.54 -13.48
CA GLU A 223 9.92 -17.60 -13.80
C GLU A 223 11.00 -17.56 -12.72
N LYS A 224 12.26 -17.64 -13.15
CA LYS A 224 13.42 -17.63 -12.26
C LYS A 224 13.87 -16.21 -11.93
N VAL A 225 14.05 -15.96 -10.64
CA VAL A 225 14.57 -14.73 -10.05
C VAL A 225 15.95 -15.01 -9.48
N ALA A 226 16.96 -14.23 -9.83
CA ALA A 226 18.25 -14.28 -9.17
C ALA A 226 18.13 -13.72 -7.75
N ARG A 227 18.50 -14.49 -6.74
CA ARG A 227 18.33 -14.13 -5.33
C ARG A 227 19.42 -13.16 -4.91
N ARG A 228 19.03 -11.97 -4.45
CA ARG A 228 19.94 -10.94 -3.95
C ARG A 228 20.77 -11.45 -2.77
N PHE A 229 20.21 -12.36 -1.97
CA PHE A 229 20.83 -12.95 -0.78
C PHE A 229 21.06 -14.45 -0.98
N PRO A 230 22.07 -15.02 -0.30
CA PRO A 230 22.19 -16.46 -0.08
C PRO A 230 20.95 -17.05 0.62
N LEU A 231 20.71 -18.36 0.44
CA LEU A 231 19.54 -19.05 0.98
C LEU A 231 19.61 -19.27 2.49
N ASP A 232 20.78 -19.13 3.11
CA ASP A 232 21.01 -19.27 4.56
C ASP A 232 20.82 -17.94 5.33
N ASP A 233 20.31 -16.91 4.67
CA ASP A 233 20.10 -15.56 5.21
C ASP A 233 21.37 -14.81 5.60
N GLU A 234 22.56 -15.25 5.18
CA GLU A 234 23.79 -14.46 5.32
C GLU A 234 23.59 -13.10 4.65
N TRP A 235 23.96 -12.02 5.35
CA TRP A 235 24.00 -10.72 4.70
C TRP A 235 25.31 -10.51 3.96
N VAL A 236 25.20 -10.27 2.65
CA VAL A 236 26.30 -9.93 1.77
C VAL A 236 26.01 -8.65 0.98
N PRO A 237 26.99 -7.77 0.75
CA PRO A 237 26.84 -6.63 -0.16
C PRO A 237 26.39 -7.04 -1.57
N TRP A 238 25.78 -6.12 -2.33
CA TRP A 238 25.14 -6.48 -3.61
C TRP A 238 26.13 -6.81 -4.72
N TYR A 239 27.37 -6.40 -4.54
CA TYR A 239 28.50 -6.66 -5.40
C TYR A 239 29.32 -7.89 -4.95
N ASP A 240 28.91 -8.56 -3.87
CA ASP A 240 29.57 -9.79 -3.42
C ASP A 240 29.29 -10.93 -4.41
N PRO A 241 30.27 -11.81 -4.72
CA PRO A 241 30.05 -12.95 -5.62
C PRO A 241 28.92 -13.91 -5.19
N LYS A 242 28.58 -13.96 -3.89
CA LYS A 242 27.44 -14.74 -3.38
C LYS A 242 26.09 -14.08 -3.70
N ALA A 243 26.05 -12.77 -3.90
CA ALA A 243 24.83 -12.07 -4.31
C ALA A 243 24.44 -12.49 -5.73
N PHE A 244 23.16 -12.80 -5.96
CA PHE A 244 22.63 -13.23 -7.26
C PHE A 244 23.22 -14.55 -7.79
N ALA A 245 23.96 -15.32 -6.97
CA ALA A 245 24.55 -16.60 -7.35
C ALA A 245 23.52 -17.73 -7.53
N HIS A 246 22.41 -17.67 -6.79
CA HIS A 246 21.33 -18.65 -6.84
C HIS A 246 20.10 -18.05 -7.51
N LYS A 247 19.27 -18.93 -8.10
CA LYS A 247 17.98 -18.55 -8.67
C LYS A 247 16.87 -19.36 -8.03
N SER A 248 15.76 -18.71 -7.72
CA SER A 248 14.53 -19.38 -7.31
C SER A 248 13.39 -19.02 -8.26
N THR A 249 12.48 -19.95 -8.52
CA THR A 249 11.22 -19.65 -9.20
C THR A 249 10.32 -18.80 -8.30
N VAL A 250 9.36 -18.07 -8.87
CA VAL A 250 8.38 -17.34 -8.05
C VAL A 250 7.55 -18.29 -7.17
N ALA A 251 7.26 -19.51 -7.63
CA ALA A 251 6.61 -20.52 -6.81
C ALA A 251 7.49 -20.94 -5.61
N GLU A 252 8.78 -21.19 -5.82
CA GLU A 252 9.75 -21.48 -4.76
C GLU A 252 9.82 -20.34 -3.72
N LEU A 253 9.73 -19.07 -4.16
CA LEU A 253 9.69 -17.93 -3.23
C LEU A 253 8.46 -17.96 -2.32
N ILE A 254 7.29 -18.24 -2.88
CA ILE A 254 6.04 -18.34 -2.10
C ILE A 254 6.09 -19.56 -1.17
N GLN A 255 6.64 -20.69 -1.62
CA GLN A 255 6.86 -21.86 -0.78
C GLN A 255 7.83 -21.55 0.37
N GLU A 256 8.92 -20.83 0.10
CA GLU A 256 9.89 -20.41 1.10
C GLU A 256 9.23 -19.52 2.16
N ILE A 257 8.38 -18.56 1.76
CA ILE A 257 7.60 -17.74 2.72
C ILE A 257 6.74 -18.62 3.62
N LEU A 258 5.94 -19.52 3.05
CA LEU A 258 5.05 -20.41 3.81
C LEU A 258 5.83 -21.31 4.76
N GLN A 259 6.88 -21.95 4.27
CA GLN A 259 7.70 -22.88 5.04
C GLN A 259 8.46 -22.17 6.17
N ARG A 260 9.05 -21.00 5.91
CA ARG A 260 9.80 -20.24 6.94
C ARG A 260 8.89 -19.80 8.08
N HIS A 261 7.67 -19.33 7.78
CA HIS A 261 6.71 -19.00 8.84
C HIS A 261 6.25 -20.24 9.61
N ALA A 262 6.03 -21.37 8.93
CA ALA A 262 5.67 -22.63 9.58
C ALA A 262 6.78 -23.15 10.52
N SER A 263 8.04 -22.90 10.19
CA SER A 263 9.20 -23.27 11.01
C SER A 263 9.47 -22.34 12.19
N GLY A 264 8.88 -21.14 12.21
CA GLY A 264 9.25 -20.05 13.11
C GLY A 264 10.36 -19.17 12.52
N ILE A 265 10.23 -17.85 12.68
CA ILE A 265 11.20 -16.84 12.23
C ILE A 265 11.67 -16.07 13.44
N HIS A 266 12.98 -16.13 13.71
CA HIS A 266 13.61 -15.45 14.83
C HIS A 266 14.93 -14.84 14.37
N PHE A 267 15.00 -13.52 14.25
CA PHE A 267 16.23 -12.84 13.89
C PHE A 267 16.27 -11.42 14.47
N ARG A 268 17.49 -10.89 14.54
CA ARG A 268 17.74 -9.47 14.80
C ARG A 268 18.04 -8.77 13.48
N GLU A 269 17.43 -7.61 13.23
CA GLU A 269 17.67 -6.83 12.01
C GLU A 269 19.18 -6.64 11.76
N TYR A 270 19.59 -6.85 10.51
CA TYR A 270 20.98 -6.61 10.12
C TYR A 270 21.34 -5.13 10.34
N ASN A 271 22.51 -4.85 10.92
CA ASN A 271 22.95 -3.51 11.33
C ASN A 271 22.03 -2.81 12.35
N ALA A 272 21.31 -3.59 13.18
CA ALA A 272 20.50 -3.07 14.28
C ALA A 272 21.25 -2.01 15.12
N GLY A 273 20.58 -0.88 15.34
CA GLY A 273 21.12 0.28 16.05
C GLY A 273 20.95 1.59 15.25
N PRO A 274 21.62 2.67 15.70
CA PRO A 274 21.48 4.02 15.14
C PRO A 274 21.75 4.13 13.63
N ALA A 275 22.50 3.19 13.06
CA ALA A 275 22.81 3.15 11.63
C ALA A 275 21.56 2.95 10.75
N ILE A 276 20.54 2.23 11.24
CA ILE A 276 19.31 1.94 10.49
C ILE A 276 18.08 2.58 11.13
N ASP A 277 18.13 2.91 12.42
CA ASP A 277 17.05 3.57 13.16
C ASP A 277 17.60 4.25 14.42
N ASN A 278 17.50 5.59 14.49
CA ASN A 278 18.02 6.39 15.61
C ASN A 278 17.08 6.46 16.81
N ASP A 279 15.84 6.03 16.64
CA ASP A 279 14.78 6.22 17.63
C ASP A 279 14.26 4.89 18.17
N MET A 280 14.38 3.79 17.42
CA MET A 280 13.90 2.47 17.82
C MET A 280 14.57 1.95 19.09
N HIS A 281 13.75 1.39 19.98
CA HIS A 281 14.22 0.68 21.17
C HIS A 281 15.06 -0.56 20.78
N PRO A 282 16.11 -0.96 21.52
CA PRO A 282 16.98 -2.09 21.15
C PRO A 282 16.25 -3.41 20.88
N GLU A 283 15.17 -3.69 21.60
CA GLU A 283 14.31 -4.88 21.40
C GLU A 283 13.40 -4.78 20.17
N GLY A 284 13.17 -3.56 19.67
CA GLY A 284 12.38 -3.34 18.46
C GLY A 284 13.02 -3.92 17.19
N PHE A 285 14.35 -4.13 17.21
CA PHE A 285 15.09 -4.78 16.12
C PHE A 285 14.97 -6.30 16.12
N ASN A 286 14.39 -6.91 17.16
CA ASN A 286 14.17 -8.34 17.23
C ASN A 286 12.81 -8.68 16.60
N ILE A 287 12.84 -9.58 15.61
CA ILE A 287 11.66 -10.01 14.87
C ILE A 287 11.43 -11.50 15.17
N ASP A 288 10.29 -11.74 15.79
CA ASP A 288 9.78 -13.07 16.12
C ASP A 288 8.43 -13.27 15.45
N VAL A 289 8.27 -14.41 14.77
CA VAL A 289 7.03 -14.80 14.12
C VAL A 289 6.84 -16.31 14.25
N ASP A 290 5.72 -16.71 14.85
CA ASP A 290 5.39 -18.11 15.13
C ASP A 290 3.96 -18.45 14.70
N VAL A 291 3.75 -19.72 14.37
CA VAL A 291 2.41 -20.25 14.11
C VAL A 291 1.91 -20.97 15.37
N ASP A 292 0.75 -20.56 15.86
CA ASP A 292 -0.01 -21.40 16.79
C ASP A 292 -0.68 -22.52 15.98
N TRP A 293 -0.15 -23.74 16.08
CA TRP A 293 -0.67 -24.88 15.32
C TRP A 293 -2.02 -25.41 15.82
N GLU A 294 -2.55 -24.93 16.95
CA GLU A 294 -3.93 -25.25 17.34
C GLU A 294 -4.95 -24.45 16.54
N SER A 295 -4.64 -23.18 16.23
CA SER A 295 -5.50 -22.29 15.45
C SER A 295 -5.08 -22.10 13.99
N GLY A 296 -3.83 -22.41 13.66
CA GLY A 296 -3.16 -22.07 12.40
C GLY A 296 -2.77 -20.58 12.29
N ILE A 297 -2.99 -19.77 13.32
CA ILE A 297 -2.80 -18.31 13.26
C ILE A 297 -1.32 -17.95 13.47
N ILE A 298 -0.85 -16.96 12.70
CA ILE A 298 0.49 -16.38 12.87
C ILE A 298 0.46 -15.28 13.93
N PHE A 299 1.31 -15.41 14.94
CA PHE A 299 1.63 -14.39 15.92
C PHE A 299 3.00 -13.82 15.60
N GLY A 300 3.20 -12.52 15.82
CA GLY A 300 4.55 -12.01 15.73
C GLY A 300 4.72 -10.57 16.19
N GLY A 301 5.98 -10.19 16.28
CA GLY A 301 6.44 -8.92 16.78
C GLY A 301 6.38 -8.80 18.31
N ASN A 302 6.74 -7.62 18.80
CA ASN A 302 6.76 -7.27 20.22
C ASN A 302 6.29 -5.82 20.40
N GLU A 303 6.07 -5.40 21.64
CA GLU A 303 5.59 -4.06 21.98
C GLU A 303 6.51 -2.90 21.56
N HIS A 304 7.78 -3.21 21.23
CA HIS A 304 8.79 -2.26 20.81
C HIS A 304 8.97 -2.19 19.29
N ASN A 305 8.21 -2.96 18.50
CA ASN A 305 8.34 -2.96 17.05
C ASN A 305 7.06 -2.57 16.29
N CYS A 306 7.27 -2.29 15.01
CA CYS A 306 6.31 -1.68 14.11
C CYS A 306 6.12 -2.55 12.85
N GLY A 307 5.88 -3.85 13.04
CA GLY A 307 5.86 -4.83 11.95
C GLY A 307 4.67 -4.77 10.98
N THR A 308 3.71 -3.85 11.15
CA THR A 308 2.53 -3.71 10.26
C THR A 308 2.49 -2.32 9.68
N TRP A 309 1.62 -2.03 8.71
CA TRP A 309 1.47 -0.70 8.12
C TRP A 309 1.23 0.45 9.11
N GLN A 310 0.74 0.17 10.32
CA GLN A 310 0.61 1.15 11.38
C GLN A 310 1.95 1.29 12.14
N ASP A 311 3.00 1.75 11.44
CA ASP A 311 4.42 1.59 11.81
C ASP A 311 5.10 2.82 12.42
N LYS A 312 4.33 3.77 12.95
CA LYS A 312 4.93 4.95 13.57
C LYS A 312 5.68 4.59 14.86
N ASN A 313 7.00 4.68 14.82
CA ASN A 313 7.86 4.69 16.01
C ASN A 313 7.98 6.12 16.58
N GLY A 314 7.86 6.27 17.90
CA GLY A 314 8.00 7.56 18.56
C GLY A 314 9.45 8.07 18.54
N SER A 315 9.63 9.39 18.43
CA SER A 315 10.94 10.03 18.27
C SER A 315 11.15 11.29 19.12
N SER A 316 10.17 11.69 19.94
CA SER A 316 10.30 12.85 20.83
C SER A 316 10.91 12.44 22.16
N SER A 317 12.17 12.85 22.39
CA SER A 317 12.77 12.80 23.71
C SER A 317 12.07 13.75 24.69
N LYS A 318 11.60 14.90 24.18
CA LYS A 318 10.93 15.94 24.97
C LYS A 318 9.62 15.42 25.59
N ALA A 319 8.80 14.73 24.81
CA ALA A 319 7.55 14.13 25.28
C ALA A 319 7.74 12.74 25.92
N GLY A 320 8.96 12.21 25.97
CA GLY A 320 9.24 10.88 26.51
C GLY A 320 8.64 9.73 25.69
N ASN A 321 8.34 9.92 24.40
CA ASN A 321 7.80 8.87 23.52
C ASN A 321 8.85 8.22 22.60
N LYS A 322 10.11 8.68 22.65
CA LYS A 322 11.19 8.14 21.81
C LYS A 322 11.37 6.62 22.03
N GLY A 323 11.32 5.87 20.94
CA GLY A 323 11.43 4.40 20.94
C GLY A 323 10.18 3.66 21.40
N VAL A 324 9.07 4.38 21.63
CA VAL A 324 7.78 3.79 21.96
C VAL A 324 6.89 3.83 20.72
N PRO A 325 6.56 2.67 20.11
CA PRO A 325 5.62 2.60 19.00
C PRO A 325 4.25 3.21 19.30
N GLY A 326 3.71 3.95 18.33
CA GLY A 326 2.37 4.54 18.34
C GLY A 326 1.25 3.51 18.38
N SER A 327 1.44 2.46 17.61
CA SER A 327 0.45 1.41 17.37
C SER A 327 1.16 0.08 17.12
N PRO A 328 1.90 -0.45 18.11
CA PRO A 328 2.46 -1.78 17.99
C PRO A 328 1.29 -2.76 17.85
N ARG A 329 1.34 -3.59 16.82
CA ARG A 329 0.33 -4.61 16.52
C ARG A 329 0.93 -6.00 16.62
N ASN A 330 1.64 -6.21 17.71
CA ASN A 330 2.24 -7.50 18.04
C ASN A 330 1.16 -8.50 18.45
N GLY A 331 1.39 -9.78 18.18
CA GLY A 331 0.33 -10.78 18.14
C GLY A 331 -0.18 -10.98 16.71
N ALA A 332 -1.45 -11.36 16.56
CA ALA A 332 -2.02 -11.75 15.27
C ALA A 332 -2.88 -10.64 14.65
N ALA A 333 -2.27 -9.78 13.83
CA ALA A 333 -2.96 -8.75 13.06
C ALA A 333 -3.96 -9.36 12.05
N ILE A 334 -5.19 -8.86 12.04
CA ILE A 334 -6.29 -9.47 11.29
C ILE A 334 -6.03 -9.60 9.78
N GLU A 335 -5.36 -8.62 9.17
CA GLU A 335 -5.05 -8.65 7.73
C GLU A 335 -4.00 -9.70 7.39
N ILE A 336 -3.03 -9.95 8.26
CA ILE A 336 -1.98 -10.96 8.06
C ILE A 336 -2.63 -12.35 8.04
N THR A 337 -3.49 -12.65 9.02
CA THR A 337 -4.22 -13.92 9.10
C THR A 337 -5.06 -14.17 7.85
N ALA A 338 -5.74 -13.15 7.35
CA ALA A 338 -6.58 -13.28 6.16
C ALA A 338 -5.78 -13.37 4.85
N LEU A 339 -4.67 -12.63 4.71
CA LEU A 339 -3.78 -12.74 3.56
C LEU A 339 -3.10 -14.12 3.52
N LEU A 340 -2.72 -14.67 4.68
CA LEU A 340 -2.26 -16.05 4.81
C LEU A 340 -3.34 -17.04 4.34
N LYS A 341 -4.58 -16.89 4.83
CA LYS A 341 -5.71 -17.74 4.39
C LYS A 341 -5.93 -17.67 2.88
N SER A 342 -5.90 -16.48 2.29
CA SER A 342 -6.01 -16.27 0.83
C SER A 342 -4.89 -17.01 0.08
N THR A 343 -3.66 -16.88 0.57
CA THR A 343 -2.47 -17.53 0.00
C THR A 343 -2.57 -19.05 0.07
N LEU A 344 -2.88 -19.61 1.23
CA LEU A 344 -3.00 -21.06 1.43
C LEU A 344 -4.11 -21.66 0.56
N THR A 345 -5.27 -21.00 0.49
CA THR A 345 -6.40 -21.46 -0.33
C THR A 345 -6.03 -21.45 -1.81
N TRP A 346 -5.34 -20.40 -2.26
CA TRP A 346 -4.85 -20.31 -3.64
C TRP A 346 -3.81 -21.37 -3.99
N VAL A 347 -2.82 -21.58 -3.14
CA VAL A 347 -1.78 -22.58 -3.37
C VAL A 347 -2.38 -23.99 -3.33
N ALA A 348 -3.31 -24.27 -2.40
CA ALA A 348 -4.05 -25.54 -2.37
C ALA A 348 -4.85 -25.77 -3.66
N ASP A 349 -5.49 -24.75 -4.21
CA ASP A 349 -6.20 -24.84 -5.50
C ASP A 349 -5.24 -25.11 -6.67
N LEU A 350 -4.06 -24.49 -6.69
CA LEU A 350 -3.04 -24.74 -7.70
C LEU A 350 -2.42 -26.15 -7.60
N GLU A 351 -2.21 -26.63 -6.38
CA GLU A 351 -1.75 -28.00 -6.09
C GLU A 351 -2.77 -29.02 -6.58
N LYS A 352 -4.05 -28.84 -6.24
CA LYS A 352 -5.13 -29.70 -6.73
C LYS A 352 -5.23 -29.76 -8.25
N LYS A 353 -4.89 -28.66 -8.94
CA LYS A 353 -4.86 -28.58 -10.41
C LYS A 353 -3.56 -29.15 -11.04
N GLY A 354 -2.58 -29.55 -10.24
CA GLY A 354 -1.27 -30.01 -10.71
C GLY A 354 -0.37 -28.89 -11.26
N VAL A 355 -0.72 -27.62 -11.02
CA VAL A 355 0.09 -26.46 -11.43
C VAL A 355 1.20 -26.18 -10.42
N TRP A 356 0.91 -26.36 -9.13
CA TRP A 356 1.88 -26.19 -8.05
C TRP A 356 2.80 -27.41 -7.92
N LYS A 357 4.12 -27.19 -7.91
CA LYS A 357 5.13 -28.27 -7.90
C LYS A 357 6.05 -28.24 -6.67
N GLU A 358 5.90 -27.25 -5.79
CA GLU A 358 6.85 -27.00 -4.70
C GLU A 358 6.63 -27.88 -3.46
N GLY A 359 5.55 -28.65 -3.44
CA GLY A 359 5.20 -29.54 -2.34
C GLY A 359 3.70 -29.69 -2.17
N LYS A 360 3.30 -30.47 -1.15
CA LYS A 360 1.90 -30.66 -0.75
C LYS A 360 1.51 -29.81 0.47
N GLY A 361 2.47 -29.09 1.05
CA GLY A 361 2.32 -28.41 2.32
C GLY A 361 3.63 -27.85 2.85
N VAL A 362 3.68 -27.71 4.17
CA VAL A 362 4.84 -27.27 4.94
C VAL A 362 5.19 -28.30 6.01
N GLU A 363 6.47 -28.44 6.31
CA GLU A 363 6.93 -29.18 7.49
C GLU A 363 6.83 -28.28 8.73
N ALA A 364 6.13 -28.75 9.76
CA ALA A 364 5.94 -28.04 11.01
C ALA A 364 6.36 -28.90 12.19
N THR A 365 6.80 -28.29 13.29
CA THR A 365 7.01 -29.01 14.55
C THR A 365 5.81 -28.77 15.47
N ILE A 366 4.94 -29.76 15.59
CA ILE A 366 3.71 -29.69 16.40
C ILE A 366 3.90 -30.59 17.62
N LYS A 367 3.87 -30.02 18.83
CA LYS A 367 4.09 -30.74 20.09
C LYS A 367 5.38 -31.58 20.09
N GLY A 368 6.45 -31.03 19.50
CA GLY A 368 7.77 -31.67 19.39
C GLY A 368 7.91 -32.69 18.26
N GLN A 369 6.86 -32.92 17.45
CA GLN A 369 6.89 -33.87 16.35
C GLN A 369 6.86 -33.17 14.99
N LYS A 370 7.77 -33.56 14.09
CA LYS A 370 7.75 -33.12 12.69
C LYS A 370 6.51 -33.67 11.99
N THR A 371 5.66 -32.78 11.51
CA THR A 371 4.39 -33.10 10.87
C THR A 371 4.31 -32.35 9.54
N LEU A 372 3.95 -33.05 8.47
CA LEU A 372 3.57 -32.40 7.22
C LEU A 372 2.15 -31.84 7.37
N VAL A 373 2.02 -30.52 7.33
CA VAL A 373 0.72 -29.83 7.30
C VAL A 373 0.44 -29.42 5.86
N THR A 374 -0.58 -30.00 5.24
CA THR A 374 -0.96 -29.60 3.88
C THR A 374 -1.48 -28.17 3.84
N TYR A 375 -1.37 -27.49 2.70
CA TYR A 375 -1.88 -26.12 2.55
C TYR A 375 -3.38 -26.03 2.88
N ALA A 376 -4.16 -27.04 2.45
CA ALA A 376 -5.58 -27.14 2.74
C ALA A 376 -5.84 -27.32 4.24
N GLN A 377 -5.11 -28.19 4.93
CA GLN A 377 -5.24 -28.37 6.39
C GLN A 377 -4.94 -27.08 7.15
N TRP A 378 -3.88 -26.35 6.78
CA TRP A 378 -3.56 -25.07 7.41
C TRP A 378 -4.66 -24.04 7.13
N ALA A 379 -5.15 -23.96 5.89
CA ALA A 379 -6.25 -23.09 5.52
C ALA A 379 -7.56 -23.41 6.30
N ASP A 380 -7.79 -24.69 6.62
CA ASP A 380 -8.95 -25.15 7.40
C ASP A 380 -8.83 -24.85 8.89
N LEU A 381 -7.62 -24.90 9.47
CA LEU A 381 -7.37 -24.46 10.84
C LEU A 381 -7.75 -22.98 11.00
N LEU A 382 -7.29 -22.13 10.08
CA LEU A 382 -7.64 -20.72 10.04
C LEU A 382 -9.15 -20.52 9.90
N GLN A 383 -9.79 -21.27 8.98
CA GLN A 383 -11.23 -21.18 8.74
C GLN A 383 -12.06 -21.50 9.99
N LYS A 384 -11.62 -22.47 10.80
CA LYS A 384 -12.31 -22.87 12.03
C LYS A 384 -12.07 -21.91 13.19
N SER A 385 -10.89 -21.29 13.24
CA SER A 385 -10.45 -20.51 14.39
C SER A 385 -10.73 -19.01 14.26
N PHE A 386 -10.80 -18.49 13.03
CA PHE A 386 -10.85 -17.04 12.78
C PHE A 386 -12.02 -16.34 13.48
N GLU A 387 -13.25 -16.83 13.31
CA GLU A 387 -14.42 -16.19 13.95
C GLU A 387 -14.30 -16.22 15.47
N ARG A 388 -13.84 -17.34 16.06
CA ARG A 388 -13.65 -17.46 17.51
C ARG A 388 -12.62 -16.45 18.02
N ALA A 389 -11.51 -16.30 17.31
CA ALA A 389 -10.40 -15.42 17.70
C ALA A 389 -10.73 -13.93 17.55
N TYR A 390 -11.36 -13.54 16.44
CA TYR A 390 -11.50 -12.12 16.07
C TYR A 390 -12.88 -11.52 16.32
N TYR A 391 -13.98 -12.28 16.28
CA TYR A 391 -15.30 -11.67 16.36
C TYR A 391 -15.70 -11.33 17.80
N ILE A 392 -16.25 -10.12 18.00
CA ILE A 392 -16.86 -9.71 19.26
C ILE A 392 -18.39 -9.70 19.06
N PRO A 393 -19.15 -10.61 19.69
CA PRO A 393 -20.58 -10.75 19.47
C PRO A 393 -21.37 -9.55 19.96
N LEU A 394 -22.46 -9.24 19.26
CA LEU A 394 -23.44 -8.21 19.65
C LEU A 394 -24.07 -8.52 21.02
N ASP A 395 -24.42 -9.77 21.24
CA ASP A 395 -25.04 -10.27 22.45
C ASP A 395 -23.97 -10.84 23.39
N ALA A 396 -23.83 -10.22 24.57
CA ALA A 396 -22.85 -10.61 25.59
C ALA A 396 -23.07 -12.03 26.13
N SER A 397 -24.28 -12.57 26.02
CA SER A 397 -24.55 -13.97 26.42
C SER A 397 -23.76 -14.99 25.59
N LYS A 398 -23.26 -14.57 24.41
CA LYS A 398 -22.48 -15.42 23.50
C LYS A 398 -20.97 -15.31 23.71
N ASP A 399 -20.49 -14.50 24.65
CA ASP A 399 -19.07 -14.24 24.87
C ASP A 399 -18.26 -15.52 25.09
N SER A 400 -18.82 -16.51 25.79
CA SER A 400 -18.17 -17.81 26.05
C SER A 400 -17.85 -18.63 24.79
N SER A 401 -18.40 -18.26 23.63
CA SER A 401 -18.12 -18.92 22.35
C SER A 401 -16.98 -18.27 21.56
N TYR A 402 -16.39 -17.20 22.07
CA TYR A 402 -15.34 -16.41 21.43
C TYR A 402 -14.19 -16.17 22.40
N ASP A 403 -12.98 -16.04 21.87
CA ASP A 403 -11.78 -15.85 22.67
C ASP A 403 -11.70 -14.37 23.10
N LEU A 404 -12.43 -13.97 24.14
CA LEU A 404 -12.51 -12.58 24.57
C LEU A 404 -12.62 -12.37 26.10
N ASP A 405 -12.13 -11.22 26.57
CA ASP A 405 -12.33 -10.69 27.93
C ASP A 405 -13.37 -9.57 27.89
N PRO A 406 -14.58 -9.76 28.44
CA PRO A 406 -15.64 -8.76 28.43
C PRO A 406 -15.25 -7.43 29.08
N LYS A 407 -14.27 -7.41 29.99
CA LYS A 407 -13.82 -6.19 30.67
C LYS A 407 -13.04 -5.24 29.76
N LEU A 408 -12.47 -5.77 28.67
CA LEU A 408 -11.67 -5.01 27.71
C LEU A 408 -12.47 -4.58 26.47
N VAL A 409 -13.72 -5.03 26.35
CA VAL A 409 -14.57 -4.75 25.17
C VAL A 409 -15.05 -3.29 25.20
N ASN A 410 -14.57 -2.49 24.25
CA ASN A 410 -15.07 -1.13 24.00
C ASN A 410 -16.36 -1.15 23.16
N ARG A 411 -16.38 -1.93 22.07
CA ARG A 411 -17.55 -2.06 21.18
C ARG A 411 -17.83 -3.52 20.80
N ARG A 412 -19.11 -3.79 20.53
CA ARG A 412 -19.63 -5.11 20.13
C ARG A 412 -20.13 -5.12 18.69
N GLY A 413 -20.21 -6.31 18.10
CA GLY A 413 -20.59 -6.50 16.70
C GLY A 413 -19.48 -6.10 15.72
N ILE A 414 -18.23 -6.18 16.16
CA ILE A 414 -17.03 -5.81 15.39
C ILE A 414 -16.07 -7.00 15.32
N TYR A 415 -15.00 -6.85 14.54
CA TYR A 415 -13.86 -7.75 14.57
C TYR A 415 -12.69 -7.03 15.25
N LYS A 416 -12.03 -7.72 16.18
CA LYS A 416 -10.79 -7.31 16.81
C LYS A 416 -9.74 -6.93 15.77
N ASP A 417 -8.94 -5.94 16.08
CA ASP A 417 -7.87 -5.51 15.20
C ASP A 417 -6.65 -6.44 15.23
N VAL A 418 -6.37 -6.96 16.41
CA VAL A 418 -5.30 -7.90 16.73
C VAL A 418 -5.86 -8.98 17.65
N TYR A 419 -5.32 -10.19 17.58
CA TYR A 419 -5.62 -11.27 18.51
C TYR A 419 -4.35 -11.67 19.28
N GLY A 420 -4.40 -11.61 20.61
CA GLY A 420 -3.32 -12.04 21.50
C GLY A 420 -2.12 -11.08 21.52
N SER A 421 -2.37 -9.78 21.71
CA SER A 421 -1.30 -8.82 21.99
C SER A 421 -0.54 -9.13 23.29
N SER A 422 0.65 -8.54 23.45
CA SER A 422 1.47 -8.63 24.68
C SER A 422 0.66 -8.34 25.93
N LYS A 423 1.08 -8.97 27.03
CA LYS A 423 0.63 -8.62 28.39
C LYS A 423 0.81 -7.12 28.64
N SER A 424 -0.17 -6.45 29.25
CA SER A 424 -0.33 -4.99 29.40
C SER A 424 -0.88 -4.21 28.19
N ARG A 425 -1.00 -4.85 27.03
CA ARG A 425 -1.61 -4.29 25.81
C ARG A 425 -2.80 -5.09 25.30
N GLU A 426 -3.37 -5.98 26.11
CA GLU A 426 -4.50 -6.83 25.73
C GLU A 426 -5.73 -6.01 25.30
N TRP A 427 -5.90 -4.80 25.86
CA TRP A 427 -6.95 -3.86 25.45
C TRP A 427 -6.84 -3.44 23.98
N ALA A 428 -5.64 -3.47 23.38
CA ALA A 428 -5.41 -3.08 21.99
C ALA A 428 -6.10 -4.03 21.00
N ASP A 429 -6.26 -5.31 21.36
CA ASP A 429 -7.00 -6.30 20.56
C ASP A 429 -8.43 -5.83 20.26
N TYR A 430 -9.05 -5.16 21.24
CA TYR A 430 -10.46 -4.75 21.22
C TYR A 430 -10.71 -3.39 20.59
N GLN A 431 -9.68 -2.73 20.06
CA GLN A 431 -9.84 -1.44 19.39
C GLN A 431 -10.59 -1.61 18.07
N PHE A 432 -11.58 -0.75 17.84
CA PHE A 432 -12.25 -0.72 16.54
C PHE A 432 -11.41 0.09 15.55
N ARG A 433 -10.73 -0.62 14.66
CA ARG A 433 -9.82 -0.05 13.64
C ARG A 433 -10.28 -0.44 12.24
N SER A 434 -9.77 0.29 11.25
CA SER A 434 -10.16 0.14 9.83
C SER A 434 -9.39 -0.93 9.06
N ASN A 435 -8.76 -1.90 9.74
CA ASN A 435 -7.94 -2.94 9.11
C ASN A 435 -8.75 -4.18 8.66
N PHE A 436 -9.79 -4.56 9.40
CA PHE A 436 -10.63 -5.72 9.08
C PHE A 436 -11.24 -5.75 7.66
N PRO A 437 -11.52 -4.60 6.97
CA PRO A 437 -11.98 -4.64 5.59
C PRO A 437 -10.95 -5.21 4.61
N ILE A 438 -9.65 -5.15 4.94
CA ILE A 438 -8.59 -5.81 4.16
C ILE A 438 -8.83 -7.31 4.17
N ALA A 439 -8.99 -7.88 5.36
CA ALA A 439 -9.29 -9.29 5.56
C ALA A 439 -10.57 -9.74 4.84
N MET A 440 -11.64 -8.95 4.95
CA MET A 440 -12.90 -9.17 4.23
C MET A 440 -12.75 -9.18 2.71
N CYS A 441 -11.78 -8.46 2.15
CA CYS A 441 -11.55 -8.41 0.71
C CYS A 441 -10.75 -9.58 0.17
N VAL A 442 -9.80 -10.10 0.96
CA VAL A 442 -8.86 -11.14 0.50
C VAL A 442 -9.33 -12.55 0.86
N ALA A 443 -10.04 -12.72 1.97
CA ALA A 443 -10.56 -14.01 2.42
C ALA A 443 -11.99 -13.86 2.99
N PRO A 444 -12.98 -13.46 2.17
CA PRO A 444 -14.36 -13.26 2.63
C PRO A 444 -15.02 -14.52 3.20
N GLU A 445 -14.51 -15.71 2.90
CA GLU A 445 -14.95 -16.99 3.44
C GLU A 445 -14.69 -17.14 4.94
N LEU A 446 -13.75 -16.38 5.53
CA LEU A 446 -13.50 -16.38 6.97
C LEU A 446 -14.65 -15.82 7.79
N PHE A 447 -15.54 -15.04 7.16
CA PHE A 447 -16.53 -14.23 7.86
C PHE A 447 -17.94 -14.80 7.74
N LYS A 448 -18.65 -14.85 8.87
CA LYS A 448 -20.10 -15.05 8.85
C LYS A 448 -20.77 -13.83 8.19
N PRO A 449 -21.62 -14.00 7.15
CA PRO A 449 -22.15 -12.86 6.38
C PRO A 449 -22.92 -11.82 7.21
N GLU A 450 -23.60 -12.23 8.27
CA GLU A 450 -24.31 -11.31 9.15
C GLU A 450 -23.36 -10.50 10.04
N HIS A 451 -22.38 -11.16 10.66
CA HIS A 451 -21.35 -10.52 11.47
C HIS A 451 -20.57 -9.48 10.65
N ALA A 452 -20.16 -9.84 9.43
CA ALA A 452 -19.47 -8.94 8.53
C ALA A 452 -20.28 -7.69 8.20
N ARG A 453 -21.58 -7.84 7.90
CA ARG A 453 -22.46 -6.70 7.61
C ARG A 453 -22.63 -5.80 8.82
N ASN A 454 -22.77 -6.37 10.02
CA ASN A 454 -22.87 -5.60 11.25
C ASN A 454 -21.61 -4.76 11.49
N ALA A 455 -20.42 -5.36 11.34
CA ALA A 455 -19.15 -4.67 11.47
C ALA A 455 -18.96 -3.58 10.40
N LEU A 456 -19.34 -3.84 9.15
CA LEU A 456 -19.27 -2.84 8.07
C LEU A 456 -20.23 -1.67 8.28
N ASN A 457 -21.45 -1.93 8.76
CA ASN A 457 -22.38 -0.86 9.12
C ASN A 457 -21.86 -0.06 10.32
N LYS A 458 -21.27 -0.70 11.32
CA LYS A 458 -20.63 0.00 12.44
C LYS A 458 -19.44 0.85 11.97
N ALA A 459 -18.63 0.35 11.05
CA ALA A 459 -17.53 1.11 10.46
C ALA A 459 -18.04 2.32 9.67
N ARG A 460 -19.18 2.20 8.97
CA ARG A 460 -19.85 3.33 8.32
C ARG A 460 -20.19 4.45 9.28
N GLU A 461 -20.68 4.09 10.46
CA GLU A 461 -21.11 5.04 11.49
C GLU A 461 -19.94 5.70 12.20
N VAL A 462 -18.84 4.96 12.43
CA VAL A 462 -17.78 5.37 13.35
C VAL A 462 -16.47 5.71 12.66
N LEU A 463 -16.08 4.94 11.64
CA LEU A 463 -14.74 5.00 11.04
C LEU A 463 -14.71 5.67 9.66
N VAL A 464 -15.83 5.76 8.94
CA VAL A 464 -15.86 6.36 7.60
C VAL A 464 -15.78 7.89 7.70
N GLY A 465 -14.66 8.47 7.25
CA GLY A 465 -14.48 9.91 7.06
C GLY A 465 -14.95 10.38 5.68
N PRO A 466 -14.78 11.67 5.33
CA PRO A 466 -15.16 12.19 4.01
C PRO A 466 -14.33 11.57 2.87
N LEU A 467 -13.01 11.52 3.05
CA LEU A 467 -12.07 10.90 2.10
C LEU A 467 -11.55 9.57 2.65
N GLY A 468 -10.94 9.58 3.83
CA GLY A 468 -10.33 8.39 4.40
C GLY A 468 -11.24 7.56 5.31
N MET A 469 -10.60 6.60 5.97
CA MET A 469 -11.12 5.88 7.13
C MET A 469 -10.32 6.29 8.36
N LYS A 470 -10.98 6.71 9.44
CA LYS A 470 -10.36 6.91 10.76
C LYS A 470 -9.64 5.62 11.15
N THR A 471 -8.37 5.77 11.49
CA THR A 471 -7.51 4.64 11.87
C THR A 471 -7.87 4.03 13.22
N LEU A 472 -8.56 4.79 14.06
CA LEU A 472 -9.02 4.38 15.37
C LEU A 472 -10.38 5.00 15.67
N ASP A 473 -11.19 4.26 16.42
CA ASP A 473 -12.46 4.71 16.97
C ASP A 473 -12.36 6.04 17.72
N SER A 474 -13.26 6.98 17.44
CA SER A 474 -13.27 8.28 18.12
C SER A 474 -13.64 8.24 19.59
N SER A 475 -14.21 7.13 20.09
CA SER A 475 -14.47 6.96 21.53
C SER A 475 -13.29 6.35 22.31
N ASP A 476 -12.22 5.94 21.63
CA ASP A 476 -11.02 5.40 22.28
C ASP A 476 -10.22 6.52 22.95
N TRP A 477 -9.66 6.26 24.13
CA TRP A 477 -8.87 7.25 24.86
C TRP A 477 -7.59 7.68 24.13
N ASN A 478 -7.08 6.84 23.22
CA ASN A 478 -5.91 7.14 22.39
C ASN A 478 -6.25 7.91 21.10
N TYR A 479 -7.53 8.19 20.82
CA TYR A 479 -7.92 8.88 19.60
C TYR A 479 -7.39 10.32 19.55
N ARG A 480 -6.47 10.59 18.63
CA ARG A 480 -5.86 11.90 18.36
C ARG A 480 -5.83 12.10 16.84
N PRO A 481 -6.86 12.70 16.22
CA PRO A 481 -7.05 12.62 14.77
C PRO A 481 -6.25 13.62 13.93
N ASN A 482 -5.56 14.57 14.58
CA ASN A 482 -4.82 15.63 13.89
C ASN A 482 -3.33 15.32 13.93
N TYR A 483 -2.82 14.74 12.86
CA TYR A 483 -1.40 14.44 12.70
C TYR A 483 -0.63 15.70 12.30
N ASN A 484 0.50 15.90 12.98
CA ASN A 484 1.54 16.83 12.61
C ASN A 484 2.89 16.35 13.17
N GLN A 485 4.00 16.88 12.66
CA GLN A 485 5.36 16.51 13.07
C GLN A 485 5.98 17.44 14.12
N LEU A 486 5.18 18.24 14.83
CA LEU A 486 5.70 19.18 15.83
C LEU A 486 6.21 18.44 17.07
N ASP A 487 7.35 18.88 17.59
CA ASP A 487 7.91 18.37 18.86
C ASP A 487 7.29 19.12 20.05
N THR A 488 6.29 18.50 20.66
CA THR A 488 5.50 19.03 21.79
C THR A 488 5.77 18.27 23.08
N ASP A 489 5.13 18.69 24.19
CA ASP A 489 5.20 17.97 25.47
C ASP A 489 4.15 16.84 25.61
N ASP A 490 3.18 16.74 24.68
CA ASP A 490 2.17 15.67 24.67
C ASP A 490 2.72 14.39 24.02
N PRO A 491 2.93 13.29 24.77
CA PRO A 491 3.46 12.03 24.23
C PRO A 491 2.58 11.43 23.13
N ALA A 492 1.26 11.68 23.16
CA ALA A 492 0.31 11.09 22.24
C ALA A 492 0.32 11.75 20.86
N THR A 493 0.89 12.95 20.71
CA THR A 493 0.91 13.69 19.43
C THR A 493 2.30 14.13 19.01
N SER A 494 3.24 14.28 19.95
CA SER A 494 4.57 14.81 19.66
C SER A 494 5.31 13.98 18.61
N CYS A 495 5.94 14.67 17.66
CA CYS A 495 6.62 14.08 16.50
C CYS A 495 5.73 13.09 15.72
N GLY A 496 4.43 13.33 15.72
CA GLY A 496 3.45 12.58 14.92
C GLY A 496 3.15 11.19 15.46
N TRP A 497 3.35 10.91 16.75
CA TRP A 497 3.07 9.60 17.37
C TRP A 497 1.64 9.08 17.07
N ASN A 498 0.68 9.98 16.89
CA ASN A 498 -0.70 9.69 16.53
C ASN A 498 -0.96 9.32 15.06
N TYR A 499 0.06 9.12 14.22
CA TYR A 499 -0.08 8.90 12.77
C TYR A 499 -1.15 7.85 12.38
N HIS A 500 -1.32 6.82 13.23
CA HIS A 500 -2.28 5.74 13.06
C HIS A 500 -3.27 5.58 14.22
N ASN A 501 -3.51 6.66 14.98
CA ASN A 501 -4.40 6.68 16.15
C ASN A 501 -5.50 7.74 15.99
N GLY A 502 -6.12 7.82 14.82
CA GLY A 502 -7.21 8.75 14.54
C GLY A 502 -7.22 9.34 13.13
N PRO A 503 -6.07 9.74 12.54
CA PRO A 503 -6.04 10.27 11.19
C PRO A 503 -6.74 9.36 10.18
N GLU A 504 -7.28 9.98 9.13
CA GLU A 504 -8.16 9.33 8.16
C GLU A 504 -7.38 8.91 6.92
N TRP A 505 -7.15 7.61 6.75
CA TRP A 505 -6.30 7.08 5.67
C TRP A 505 -7.13 6.69 4.44
N VAL A 506 -6.69 7.13 3.26
CA VAL A 506 -7.51 7.03 2.03
C VAL A 506 -7.53 5.62 1.44
N TRP A 507 -6.42 4.89 1.45
CA TRP A 507 -6.36 3.54 0.86
C TRP A 507 -7.31 2.54 1.55
N LEU A 508 -7.50 2.69 2.87
CA LEU A 508 -8.44 1.90 3.66
C LEU A 508 -9.89 2.09 3.20
N ARG A 509 -10.22 3.26 2.66
CA ARG A 509 -11.54 3.52 2.06
C ARG A 509 -11.76 2.60 0.86
N GLY A 510 -10.74 2.32 0.07
CA GLY A 510 -10.80 1.37 -1.05
C GLY A 510 -11.19 -0.04 -0.58
N TYR A 511 -10.52 -0.56 0.46
CA TYR A 511 -10.84 -1.86 1.04
C TYR A 511 -12.24 -1.89 1.69
N TYR A 512 -12.62 -0.85 2.42
CA TYR A 512 -13.97 -0.74 2.97
C TYR A 512 -15.06 -0.80 1.89
N LEU A 513 -14.92 -0.02 0.81
CA LEU A 513 -15.89 -0.02 -0.29
C LEU A 513 -15.98 -1.37 -1.00
N ARG A 514 -14.84 -2.06 -1.17
CA ARG A 514 -14.80 -3.42 -1.72
C ARG A 514 -15.49 -4.42 -0.81
N ALA A 515 -15.25 -4.37 0.50
CA ALA A 515 -15.91 -5.24 1.48
C ALA A 515 -17.44 -5.01 1.49
N VAL A 516 -17.90 -3.75 1.42
CA VAL A 516 -19.32 -3.42 1.27
C VAL A 516 -19.92 -4.04 0.00
N ALA A 517 -19.19 -4.03 -1.12
CA ALA A 517 -19.64 -4.68 -2.35
C ALA A 517 -19.75 -6.20 -2.17
N ILE A 518 -18.70 -6.86 -1.66
CA ILE A 518 -18.63 -8.32 -1.49
C ILE A 518 -19.75 -8.82 -0.57
N PHE A 519 -19.92 -8.22 0.61
CA PHE A 519 -20.93 -8.65 1.58
C PHE A 519 -22.34 -8.15 1.23
N GLY A 520 -22.45 -7.09 0.43
CA GLY A 520 -23.70 -6.67 -0.18
C GLY A 520 -24.21 -7.69 -1.20
N GLU A 521 -23.34 -8.16 -2.09
CA GLU A 521 -23.67 -9.20 -3.07
C GLU A 521 -24.03 -10.52 -2.38
N LYS A 522 -23.25 -10.96 -1.38
CA LYS A 522 -23.57 -12.15 -0.57
C LYS A 522 -24.92 -12.06 0.14
N ALA A 523 -25.39 -10.85 0.44
CA ALA A 523 -26.70 -10.61 1.04
C ALA A 523 -27.84 -10.44 0.02
N GLY A 524 -27.57 -10.65 -1.27
CA GLY A 524 -28.58 -10.53 -2.32
C GLY A 524 -29.01 -9.09 -2.62
N VAL A 525 -28.22 -8.09 -2.20
CA VAL A 525 -28.53 -6.68 -2.51
C VAL A 525 -28.38 -6.45 -4.01
N GLN A 526 -29.39 -5.85 -4.63
CA GLN A 526 -29.37 -5.56 -6.07
C GLN A 526 -28.16 -4.71 -6.45
N ARG A 527 -27.51 -5.08 -7.56
CA ARG A 527 -26.30 -4.41 -8.05
C ARG A 527 -26.49 -2.90 -8.28
N SER A 528 -27.66 -2.47 -8.75
CA SER A 528 -28.02 -1.06 -8.93
C SER A 528 -27.97 -0.28 -7.60
N VAL A 529 -28.48 -0.88 -6.52
CA VAL A 529 -28.49 -0.31 -5.17
C VAL A 529 -27.07 -0.24 -4.60
N LEU A 530 -26.28 -1.32 -4.74
CA LEU A 530 -24.87 -1.32 -4.33
C LEU A 530 -24.07 -0.26 -5.08
N ASN A 531 -24.24 -0.19 -6.40
CA ASN A 531 -23.60 0.83 -7.23
C ASN A 531 -23.97 2.22 -6.75
N HIS A 532 -25.26 2.53 -6.54
CA HIS A 532 -25.68 3.83 -6.04
C HIS A 532 -25.03 4.15 -4.68
N ARG A 533 -25.09 3.22 -3.72
CA ARG A 533 -24.49 3.39 -2.39
C ARG A 533 -22.99 3.67 -2.46
N ILE A 534 -22.24 2.87 -3.23
CA ILE A 534 -20.78 3.01 -3.38
C ILE A 534 -20.44 4.33 -4.08
N ASN A 535 -21.16 4.69 -5.15
CA ASN A 535 -20.93 5.94 -5.87
C ASN A 535 -21.18 7.17 -4.98
N SER A 536 -22.23 7.15 -4.16
CA SER A 536 -22.53 8.22 -3.20
C SER A 536 -21.44 8.37 -2.14
N MET A 537 -20.81 7.27 -1.72
CA MET A 537 -19.68 7.31 -0.79
C MET A 537 -18.35 7.78 -1.41
N MET A 538 -18.27 8.00 -2.71
CA MET A 538 -17.06 8.47 -3.40
C MET A 538 -17.17 9.90 -3.94
N LEU A 539 -18.23 10.65 -3.58
CA LEU A 539 -18.44 12.00 -4.09
C LEU A 539 -17.30 12.96 -3.71
N GLU A 540 -16.81 12.90 -2.47
CA GLU A 540 -15.68 13.73 -2.04
C GLU A 540 -14.37 13.36 -2.75
N HIS A 541 -14.16 12.09 -3.07
CA HIS A 541 -12.98 11.65 -3.82
C HIS A 541 -12.99 12.24 -5.24
N ARG A 542 -14.18 12.25 -5.88
CA ARG A 542 -14.38 12.85 -7.20
C ARG A 542 -14.15 14.36 -7.18
N LYS A 543 -14.61 15.04 -6.13
CA LYS A 543 -14.38 16.48 -5.96
C LYS A 543 -12.89 16.75 -5.75
N HIS A 544 -12.27 16.04 -4.82
CA HIS A 544 -10.87 16.24 -4.44
C HIS A 544 -9.92 16.03 -5.63
N ILE A 545 -10.01 14.91 -6.36
CA ILE A 545 -9.08 14.66 -7.47
C ILE A 545 -9.20 15.68 -8.61
N ARG A 546 -10.37 16.31 -8.76
CA ARG A 546 -10.63 17.34 -9.78
C ARG A 546 -10.07 18.71 -9.37
N SER A 547 -10.09 19.04 -8.08
CA SER A 547 -9.61 20.33 -7.56
C SER A 547 -8.15 20.28 -7.08
N SER A 548 -7.62 19.09 -6.79
CA SER A 548 -6.27 18.91 -6.30
C SER A 548 -5.24 19.39 -7.34
N PRO A 549 -4.29 20.24 -6.96
CA PRO A 549 -3.20 20.65 -7.84
C PRO A 549 -2.37 19.47 -8.38
N TRP A 550 -2.37 18.35 -7.64
CA TRP A 550 -1.62 17.14 -7.91
C TRP A 550 -2.37 16.14 -8.78
N ALA A 551 -3.67 16.33 -9.03
CA ALA A 551 -4.52 15.39 -9.75
C ALA A 551 -4.45 13.96 -9.17
N GLY A 552 -4.46 13.86 -7.85
CA GLY A 552 -4.47 12.62 -7.08
C GLY A 552 -5.28 12.77 -5.80
N LEU A 553 -5.24 11.75 -4.95
CA LEU A 553 -5.82 11.76 -3.61
C LEU A 553 -4.68 11.74 -2.59
N PRO A 554 -4.84 12.41 -1.43
CA PRO A 554 -3.80 12.47 -0.43
C PRO A 554 -3.63 11.09 0.24
N GLU A 555 -2.48 10.92 0.88
CA GLU A 555 -2.22 9.74 1.71
C GLU A 555 -3.25 9.62 2.85
N LEU A 556 -3.45 10.73 3.56
CA LEU A 556 -4.37 10.84 4.68
C LEU A 556 -4.96 12.24 4.81
N THR A 557 -6.01 12.34 5.59
CA THR A 557 -6.57 13.60 6.09
C THR A 557 -6.56 13.62 7.62
N ASN A 558 -6.56 14.82 8.18
CA ASN A 558 -6.84 15.01 9.59
C ASN A 558 -8.35 14.81 9.85
N ALA A 559 -8.81 15.12 11.06
CA ALA A 559 -10.20 14.93 11.49
C ALA A 559 -11.21 15.43 10.45
N ASP A 560 -12.20 14.59 10.12
CA ASP A 560 -13.36 14.92 9.31
C ASP A 560 -12.99 15.53 7.94
N GLY A 561 -11.95 14.96 7.31
CA GLY A 561 -11.46 15.37 6.00
C GLY A 561 -10.62 16.64 5.98
N ALA A 562 -10.24 17.18 7.14
CA ALA A 562 -9.37 18.35 7.22
C ALA A 562 -8.01 18.11 6.53
N HIS A 563 -7.48 19.16 5.90
CA HIS A 563 -6.18 19.08 5.26
C HIS A 563 -5.07 18.80 6.29
N CYS A 564 -4.19 17.84 5.98
CA CYS A 564 -2.96 17.59 6.71
C CYS A 564 -1.78 18.07 5.86
N SER A 565 -1.00 19.01 6.37
CA SER A 565 0.18 19.56 5.68
C SER A 565 1.31 18.55 5.52
N ASP A 566 1.39 17.59 6.44
CA ASP A 566 2.43 16.55 6.47
C ASP A 566 2.03 15.30 5.67
N SER A 567 0.81 15.25 5.12
CA SER A 567 0.37 14.17 4.22
C SER A 567 1.01 14.32 2.85
N CYS A 568 1.39 13.20 2.21
CA CYS A 568 1.61 13.22 0.77
C CYS A 568 0.33 13.70 0.05
N ALA A 569 0.50 14.58 -0.93
CA ALA A 569 -0.62 15.21 -1.61
C ALA A 569 -1.21 14.33 -2.74
N THR A 570 -0.42 13.38 -3.22
CA THR A 570 -0.85 12.28 -4.09
C THR A 570 -0.09 11.02 -3.68
N GLN A 571 -0.81 9.93 -3.44
CA GLN A 571 -0.27 8.66 -2.93
C GLN A 571 -0.65 7.50 -3.85
N ALA A 572 0.16 6.44 -3.86
CA ALA A 572 0.01 5.32 -4.79
C ALA A 572 -1.16 4.37 -4.47
N TRP A 573 -1.40 4.08 -3.19
CA TRP A 573 -2.30 3.01 -2.71
C TRP A 573 -3.80 3.30 -2.74
#